data_AF-A0A9E1N0C2-F1
#
_entry.id   AF-A0A9E1N0C2-F1
#
_cell.length_a   1.000
_cell.length_b   1.000
_cell.length_c   1.000
_cell.angle_alpha   90.00
_cell.angle_beta   90.00
_cell.angle_gamma   90.00
#
_symmetry.space_group_name_H-M   'P 1'
#
loop_
_entity.id
_entity.type
_entity.pdbx_description
1 polymer ?
#
loop_
_entity_poly.entity_id
_entity_poly.type
_entity_poly.pdbx_seq_one_letter_code
_entity_poly.pdbx_strand_id
1 'polypeptide(L)'
;MQAPRIQPLKNTHPALKHLEGYQAFEISTEGHFMGRRWSRGEVVLCDAHMRDGDAIVLVPRGMGRARLGFLMGATLVGDRGEPCGKVRWLPIGRLSAIVRPAKVGERALGWVIEDIDGKPVATKTPNQLPLFCSGRELERRAA
;
A
#
# COMPACT_ATOMS: atom_id res chain seq x y z
N MET A 1 -4.82 16.78 10.45
CA MET A 1 -4.11 15.48 10.45
C MET A 1 -3.05 15.49 9.35
N GLN A 2 -1.86 14.94 9.57
CA GLN A 2 -0.78 14.89 8.56
C GLN A 2 -0.89 13.60 7.74
N ALA A 3 -0.69 13.68 6.43
CA ALA A 3 -0.63 12.52 5.56
C ALA A 3 0.63 11.67 5.79
N PRO A 4 0.57 10.35 5.58
CA PRO A 4 1.73 9.49 5.71
C PRO A 4 2.77 9.81 4.64
N ARG A 5 4.04 9.60 4.98
CA ARG A 5 5.13 9.69 3.99
C ARG A 5 5.48 8.32 3.49
N ILE A 6 5.60 8.18 2.18
CA ILE A 6 5.96 6.91 1.55
C ILE A 6 7.31 7.00 0.83
N GLN A 7 7.96 5.86 0.67
CA GLN A 7 9.19 5.73 -0.09
C GLN A 7 9.16 4.44 -0.93
N PRO A 8 9.82 4.42 -2.10
CA PRO A 8 9.98 3.18 -2.86
C PRO A 8 10.60 2.10 -1.96
N LEU A 9 10.00 0.92 -1.97
CA LEU A 9 10.50 -0.20 -1.20
C LEU A 9 11.79 -0.73 -1.84
N LYS A 10 12.93 -0.51 -1.16
CA LYS A 10 14.27 -0.76 -1.72
C LYS A 10 14.67 -2.24 -1.83
N ASN A 11 14.04 -3.11 -1.04
CA ASN A 11 14.35 -4.54 -0.99
C ASN A 11 13.14 -5.35 -1.47
N THR A 12 13.38 -6.49 -2.09
CA THR A 12 12.34 -7.48 -2.41
C THR A 12 11.82 -8.07 -1.11
N HIS A 13 10.82 -7.40 -0.53
CA HIS A 13 10.19 -7.81 0.71
C HIS A 13 9.66 -9.24 0.53
N PRO A 14 9.95 -10.18 1.45
CA PRO A 14 9.67 -11.61 1.24
C PRO A 14 8.22 -11.91 0.85
N ALA A 15 7.25 -11.19 1.44
CA ALA A 15 5.83 -11.32 1.11
C ALA A 15 5.46 -10.86 -0.31
N LEU A 16 6.34 -10.14 -1.00
CA LEU A 16 6.11 -9.56 -2.33
C LEU A 16 6.80 -10.34 -3.45
N LYS A 17 7.58 -11.39 -3.13
CA LYS A 17 8.34 -12.15 -4.13
C LYS A 17 7.49 -12.76 -5.25
N HIS A 18 6.20 -12.97 -5.00
CA HIS A 18 5.27 -13.54 -5.98
C HIS A 18 4.22 -12.52 -6.48
N LEU A 19 4.32 -11.25 -6.08
CA LEU A 19 3.42 -10.16 -6.50
C LEU A 19 3.93 -9.49 -7.77
N GLU A 20 3.88 -10.20 -8.89
CA GLU A 20 4.22 -9.63 -10.20
C GLU A 20 3.20 -8.55 -10.62
N GLY A 21 3.67 -7.49 -11.27
CA GLY A 21 2.82 -6.39 -11.75
C GLY A 21 2.44 -5.34 -10.70
N TYR A 22 2.81 -5.55 -9.43
CA TYR A 22 2.61 -4.55 -8.36
C TYR A 22 3.87 -3.72 -8.13
N GLN A 23 3.68 -2.43 -7.85
CA GLN A 23 4.72 -1.57 -7.29
C GLN A 23 4.47 -1.36 -5.80
N ALA A 24 5.55 -1.36 -5.02
CA ALA A 24 5.48 -1.33 -3.56
C ALA A 24 6.16 -0.11 -2.96
N PHE A 25 5.49 0.52 -2.00
CA PHE A 25 6.03 1.65 -1.24
C PHE A 25 5.84 1.43 0.25
N GLU A 26 6.87 1.68 1.03
CA GLU A 26 6.82 1.59 2.49
C GLU A 26 6.33 2.92 3.09
N ILE A 27 5.46 2.85 4.09
CA ILE A 27 5.14 3.97 4.97
C ILE A 27 6.36 4.27 5.85
N SER A 28 7.11 5.30 5.47
CA SER A 28 8.28 5.80 6.20
C SER A 28 7.93 6.67 7.41
N THR A 29 6.77 7.32 7.40
CA THR A 29 6.26 8.15 8.50
C THR A 29 4.75 7.95 8.59
N GLU A 30 4.26 7.72 9.80
CA GLU A 30 2.83 7.53 10.06
C GLU A 30 2.00 8.78 9.70
N GLY A 31 0.72 8.56 9.42
CA GLY A 31 -0.19 9.63 9.06
C GLY A 31 -1.60 9.14 8.75
N HIS A 32 -2.46 10.02 8.24
CA HIS A 32 -3.84 9.69 7.89
C HIS A 32 -4.11 9.97 6.42
N PHE A 33 -4.78 9.04 5.75
CA PHE A 33 -5.20 9.17 4.36
C PHE A 33 -6.39 8.22 4.11
N MET A 34 -7.41 8.68 3.36
CA MET A 34 -8.69 7.97 3.17
C MET A 34 -9.40 7.57 4.47
N GLY A 35 -9.36 8.43 5.50
CA GLY A 35 -9.95 8.11 6.80
C GLY A 35 -9.24 6.99 7.59
N ARG A 36 -8.18 6.39 7.03
CA ARG A 36 -7.35 5.34 7.65
C ARG A 36 -6.08 5.93 8.26
N ARG A 37 -5.69 5.45 9.44
CA ARG A 37 -4.35 5.67 10.00
C ARG A 37 -3.37 4.69 9.36
N TRP A 38 -2.32 5.22 8.79
CA TRP A 38 -1.21 4.49 8.19
C TRP A 38 -0.05 4.45 9.18
N SER A 39 0.43 3.24 9.46
CA SER A 39 1.51 3.01 10.43
C SER A 39 2.86 2.87 9.74
N ARG A 40 3.92 3.35 10.39
CA ARG A 40 5.29 3.17 9.87
C ARG A 40 5.60 1.68 9.69
N GLY A 41 6.21 1.34 8.55
CA GLY A 41 6.56 -0.04 8.18
C GLY A 41 5.43 -0.83 7.49
N GLU A 42 4.22 -0.28 7.40
CA GLU A 42 3.23 -0.81 6.46
C GLU A 42 3.73 -0.59 5.02
N VAL A 43 3.30 -1.45 4.10
CA VAL A 43 3.61 -1.34 2.68
C VAL A 43 2.32 -1.17 1.90
N VAL A 44 2.26 -0.19 1.01
CA VAL A 44 1.21 -0.07 0.01
C VAL A 44 1.63 -0.78 -1.26
N LEU A 45 0.69 -1.52 -1.84
CA LEU A 45 0.81 -2.15 -3.14
C LEU A 45 -0.06 -1.38 -4.13
N CYS A 46 0.52 -1.12 -5.29
CA CYS A 46 -0.13 -0.39 -6.37
C CYS A 46 -0.18 -1.24 -7.63
N ASP A 47 -1.34 -1.33 -8.25
CA ASP A 47 -1.51 -1.92 -9.58
C ASP A 47 -1.62 -0.82 -10.65
N ALA A 48 -1.35 -1.17 -11.92
CA ALA A 48 -1.37 -0.21 -13.02
C ALA A 48 -2.78 0.22 -13.46
N HIS A 49 -3.84 -0.40 -12.92
CA HIS A 49 -5.23 -0.21 -13.37
C HIS A 49 -5.92 0.90 -12.58
N MET A 50 -5.68 2.14 -13.01
CA MET A 50 -6.30 3.34 -12.42
C MET A 50 -7.60 3.72 -13.13
N ARG A 51 -8.55 4.23 -12.34
CA ARG A 51 -9.86 4.74 -12.72
C ARG A 51 -10.13 6.05 -11.99
N ASP A 52 -11.12 6.79 -12.48
CA ASP A 52 -11.61 7.98 -11.80
C ASP A 52 -12.08 7.63 -10.37
N GLY A 53 -11.73 8.47 -9.41
CA GLY A 53 -11.99 8.30 -7.98
C GLY A 53 -10.96 7.45 -7.24
N ASP A 54 -10.03 6.81 -7.94
CA ASP A 54 -9.05 5.94 -7.29
C ASP A 54 -8.04 6.70 -6.45
N ALA A 55 -7.71 6.12 -5.30
CA ALA A 55 -6.51 6.47 -4.58
C ALA A 55 -5.27 5.93 -5.31
N ILE A 56 -4.26 6.77 -5.46
CA ILE A 56 -3.07 6.48 -6.25
C ILE A 56 -1.78 6.86 -5.52
N VAL A 57 -0.67 6.26 -5.94
CA VAL A 57 0.67 6.75 -5.59
C VAL A 57 1.16 7.73 -6.66
N LEU A 58 1.61 8.89 -6.19
CA LEU A 58 2.23 9.94 -6.99
C LEU A 58 3.74 9.97 -6.72
N VAL A 59 4.53 9.81 -7.77
CA VAL A 59 5.99 9.94 -7.73
C VAL A 59 6.41 11.21 -8.47
N PRO A 60 7.29 12.04 -7.90
CA PRO A 60 7.78 13.23 -8.59
C PRO A 60 8.72 12.83 -9.73
N ARG A 61 8.62 13.52 -10.87
CA ARG A 61 9.51 13.37 -12.05
C ARG A 61 10.91 13.99 -11.84
N GLY A 62 11.24 14.37 -10.61
CA GLY A 62 12.48 15.07 -10.26
C GLY A 62 12.63 15.12 -8.74
N MET A 63 13.12 16.23 -8.20
CA MET A 63 13.26 16.37 -6.75
C MET A 63 11.90 16.34 -6.03
N GLY A 64 11.78 15.45 -5.06
CA GLY A 64 10.62 15.34 -4.20
C GLY A 64 10.54 13.96 -3.54
N ARG A 65 9.42 13.72 -2.85
CA ARG A 65 9.11 12.41 -2.26
C ARG A 65 7.84 11.88 -2.86
N ALA A 66 7.77 10.56 -3.00
CA ALA A 66 6.54 9.87 -3.34
C ALA A 66 5.47 10.18 -2.27
N ARG A 67 4.22 10.23 -2.69
CA ARG A 67 3.09 10.53 -1.82
C ARG A 67 1.81 9.85 -2.29
N LEU A 68 0.85 9.79 -1.40
CA LEU A 68 -0.50 9.35 -1.72
C LEU A 68 -1.30 10.50 -2.36
N GLY A 69 -2.34 10.15 -3.08
CA GLY A 69 -3.20 11.09 -3.76
C GLY A 69 -4.40 10.41 -4.41
N PHE A 70 -5.11 11.15 -5.25
CA PHE A 70 -6.28 10.68 -5.98
C PHE A 70 -6.17 11.01 -7.46
N LEU A 71 -6.78 10.16 -8.29
CA LEU A 71 -7.12 10.47 -9.68
C LEU A 71 -8.57 10.96 -9.72
N MET A 72 -8.77 12.24 -10.00
CA MET A 72 -10.09 12.88 -10.08
C MET A 72 -10.33 13.36 -11.52
N GLY A 73 -11.08 12.58 -12.29
CA GLY A 73 -11.21 12.67 -13.73
C GLY A 73 -9.83 12.55 -14.39
N ALA A 74 -9.39 13.64 -15.03
CA ALA A 74 -8.05 13.72 -15.62
C ALA A 74 -7.01 14.37 -14.67
N THR A 75 -7.40 14.79 -13.48
CA THR A 75 -6.58 15.57 -12.53
C THR A 75 -5.94 14.66 -11.50
N LEU A 76 -4.66 14.90 -11.19
CA LEU A 76 -4.02 14.27 -10.04
C LEU A 76 -4.13 15.22 -8.85
N VAL A 77 -4.51 14.70 -7.70
CA VAL A 77 -4.70 15.46 -6.47
C VAL A 77 -3.84 14.83 -5.39
N GLY A 78 -3.06 15.64 -4.67
CA GLY A 78 -2.21 15.18 -3.57
C GLY A 78 -2.99 14.82 -2.31
N ASP A 79 -2.29 14.23 -1.35
CA ASP A 79 -2.82 13.83 -0.04
C ASP A 79 -3.47 14.97 0.78
N ARG A 80 -3.25 16.24 0.44
CA ARG A 80 -3.85 17.41 1.10
C ARG A 80 -4.92 18.09 0.25
N GLY A 81 -5.35 17.46 -0.84
CA GLY A 81 -6.31 18.04 -1.78
C GLY A 81 -5.69 19.05 -2.75
N GLU A 82 -4.35 19.19 -2.77
CA GLU A 82 -3.68 20.12 -3.68
C GLU A 82 -3.60 19.56 -5.11
N PRO A 83 -3.71 20.39 -6.15
CA PRO A 83 -3.52 19.93 -7.52
C PRO A 83 -2.07 19.50 -7.76
N CYS A 84 -1.91 18.30 -8.33
CA CYS A 84 -0.64 17.71 -8.71
C CYS A 84 -0.52 17.68 -10.24
N GLY A 85 0.09 18.72 -10.83
CA GLY A 85 0.27 18.77 -12.29
C GLY A 85 1.09 17.59 -12.83
N LYS A 86 0.61 16.97 -13.93
CA LYS A 86 1.25 15.80 -14.59
C LYS A 86 2.68 16.06 -15.09
N VAL A 87 3.04 17.33 -15.28
CA VAL A 87 4.41 17.76 -15.62
C VAL A 87 5.40 17.46 -14.50
N ARG A 88 4.95 17.53 -13.23
CA ARG A 88 5.78 17.27 -12.05
C ARG A 88 5.53 15.90 -11.43
N TRP A 89 4.32 15.38 -11.57
CA TRP A 89 3.88 14.16 -10.89
C TRP A 89 3.53 13.06 -11.89
N LEU A 90 4.00 11.85 -11.60
CA LEU A 90 3.68 10.63 -12.32
C LEU A 90 2.77 9.76 -11.43
N PRO A 91 1.56 9.40 -11.89
CA PRO A 91 0.74 8.42 -11.21
C PRO A 91 1.31 7.03 -11.48
N ILE A 92 1.73 6.35 -10.42
CA ILE A 92 2.37 5.03 -10.51
C ILE A 92 1.35 3.91 -10.63
N GLY A 93 0.23 4.05 -9.93
CA GLY A 93 -0.79 3.03 -9.86
C GLY A 93 -1.82 3.32 -8.79
N ARG A 94 -2.90 2.54 -8.84
CA ARG A 94 -3.99 2.55 -7.87
C ARG A 94 -3.57 1.80 -6.61
N LEU A 95 -3.81 2.35 -5.43
CA LEU A 95 -3.67 1.63 -4.17
C LEU A 95 -4.69 0.49 -4.14
N SER A 96 -4.18 -0.74 -4.11
CA SER A 96 -5.02 -1.94 -4.23
C SER A 96 -4.95 -2.84 -3.01
N ALA A 97 -3.80 -2.88 -2.36
CA ALA A 97 -3.60 -3.70 -1.18
C ALA A 97 -2.57 -3.08 -0.22
N ILE A 98 -2.61 -3.57 1.01
CA ILE A 98 -1.75 -3.17 2.11
C ILE A 98 -1.11 -4.43 2.66
N VAL A 99 0.20 -4.37 2.90
CA VAL A 99 0.94 -5.41 3.62
C VAL A 99 1.35 -4.87 4.98
N ARG A 100 0.96 -5.57 6.04
CA ARG A 100 1.26 -5.22 7.42
C ARG A 100 1.94 -6.37 8.15
N PRO A 101 2.86 -6.11 9.08
CA PRO A 101 3.44 -7.16 9.89
C PRO A 101 2.35 -7.81 10.75
N ALA A 102 2.25 -9.14 10.69
CA ALA A 102 1.41 -9.92 11.57
C ALA A 102 2.10 -10.03 12.93
N LYS A 103 1.43 -9.60 14.00
CA LYS A 103 1.94 -9.70 15.38
C LYS A 103 0.92 -10.42 16.26
N VAL A 104 1.42 -11.27 17.16
CA VAL A 104 0.67 -11.81 18.30
C VAL A 104 1.46 -11.42 19.55
N GLY A 105 0.90 -10.53 20.36
CA GLY A 105 1.66 -9.83 21.41
C GLY A 105 2.85 -9.07 20.82
N GLU A 106 4.04 -9.29 21.35
CA GLU A 106 5.29 -8.67 20.86
C GLU A 106 5.98 -9.46 19.74
N ARG A 107 5.55 -10.69 19.43
CA ARG A 107 6.18 -11.54 18.42
C ARG A 107 5.66 -11.24 17.02
N ALA A 108 6.57 -10.93 16.10
CA ALA A 108 6.28 -10.85 14.67
C ALA A 108 6.23 -12.28 14.09
N LEU A 109 5.10 -12.66 13.51
CA LEU A 109 4.87 -14.03 13.01
C LEU A 109 4.79 -14.13 11.48
N GLY A 110 4.76 -12.99 10.78
CA GLY A 110 4.67 -12.97 9.32
C GLY A 110 4.08 -11.66 8.81
N TRP A 111 3.32 -11.74 7.74
CA TRP A 111 2.70 -10.59 7.08
C TRP A 111 1.23 -10.90 6.79
N VAL A 112 0.39 -9.86 6.86
CA VAL A 112 -1.01 -9.91 6.42
C VAL A 112 -1.14 -9.01 5.20
N ILE A 113 -1.86 -9.50 4.19
CA ILE A 113 -2.23 -8.74 3.00
C ILE A 113 -3.74 -8.49 3.02
N GLU A 114 -4.13 -7.23 2.99
CA GLU A 114 -5.52 -6.78 2.99
C GLU A 114 -5.76 -5.86 1.79
N ASP A 115 -7.01 -5.78 1.33
CA ASP A 115 -7.40 -4.70 0.45
C ASP A 115 -7.39 -3.36 1.19
N ILE A 116 -7.63 -2.27 0.45
CA ILE A 116 -7.60 -0.92 1.04
C ILE A 116 -8.70 -0.69 2.09
N ASP A 117 -9.77 -1.48 2.05
CA ASP A 117 -10.88 -1.45 3.02
C ASP A 117 -10.59 -2.32 4.26
N GLY A 118 -9.41 -2.95 4.33
CA GLY A 118 -9.00 -3.81 5.44
C GLY A 118 -9.60 -5.21 5.39
N LYS A 119 -10.21 -5.62 4.28
CA LYS A 119 -10.68 -7.00 4.11
C LYS A 119 -9.51 -7.89 3.69
N PRO A 120 -9.39 -9.09 4.28
CA PRO A 120 -8.43 -10.07 3.78
C PRO A 120 -8.72 -10.36 2.31
N VAL A 121 -7.69 -10.32 1.47
CA VAL A 121 -7.82 -10.66 0.05
C VAL A 121 -7.93 -12.19 -0.08
N ALA A 122 -9.14 -12.74 -0.02
CA ALA A 122 -9.44 -14.18 -0.17
C ALA A 122 -9.36 -14.62 -1.65
N THR A 123 -8.58 -15.66 -1.96
CA THR A 123 -8.26 -16.04 -3.34
C THR A 123 -9.25 -17.06 -3.93
N LYS A 124 -9.70 -16.81 -5.17
CA LYS A 124 -10.18 -17.82 -6.13
C LYS A 124 -9.35 -17.68 -7.42
N THR A 125 -8.12 -18.22 -7.43
CA THR A 125 -7.19 -18.69 -8.52
C THR A 125 -7.17 -18.01 -9.92
N PRO A 126 -6.01 -17.87 -10.65
CA PRO A 126 -5.02 -18.94 -10.88
C PRO A 126 -3.51 -18.62 -10.77
N ASN A 127 -3.03 -17.36 -10.67
CA ASN A 127 -1.58 -17.09 -10.59
C ASN A 127 -1.23 -16.41 -9.27
N GLN A 128 -1.03 -17.28 -8.27
CA GLN A 128 -0.26 -17.15 -7.03
C GLN A 128 -0.25 -15.82 -6.27
N LEU A 129 -0.78 -15.84 -5.05
CA LEU A 129 0.00 -15.81 -3.79
C LEU A 129 -0.73 -16.54 -2.66
N PRO A 130 0.03 -17.20 -1.78
CA PRO A 130 -0.32 -17.25 -0.37
C PRO A 130 0.80 -16.67 0.49
N LEU A 131 0.41 -15.82 1.44
CA LEU A 131 0.90 -15.89 2.82
C LEU A 131 -0.30 -15.57 3.70
N PHE A 132 -1.23 -16.53 3.77
CA PHE A 132 -2.23 -16.54 4.83
C PHE A 132 -1.55 -17.01 6.11
N CYS A 133 -1.55 -16.11 7.06
CA CYS A 133 -1.46 -16.44 8.46
C CYS A 133 -2.59 -15.62 9.08
N SER A 134 -3.81 -16.15 9.00
CA SER A 134 -4.93 -15.55 9.72
C SER A 134 -4.52 -15.45 11.19
N GLY A 135 -4.92 -14.39 11.89
CA GLY A 135 -4.54 -14.20 13.30
C GLY A 135 -4.82 -15.44 14.16
N ARG A 136 -5.92 -16.16 13.87
CA ARG A 136 -6.30 -17.42 14.56
C ARG A 136 -5.40 -18.61 14.24
N GLU A 137 -4.80 -18.65 13.05
CA GLU A 137 -3.91 -19.74 12.62
C GLU A 137 -2.47 -19.52 13.10
N LEU A 138 -2.09 -18.25 13.29
CA LEU A 138 -0.89 -17.85 14.03
C LEU A 138 -0.99 -18.16 15.52
N GLU A 139 -2.13 -17.87 16.14
CA GLU A 139 -2.41 -18.22 17.54
C GLU A 139 -2.37 -19.73 17.77
N ARG A 140 -2.90 -20.55 16.84
CA ARG A 140 -2.81 -22.03 16.92
C ARG A 140 -1.41 -22.60 16.74
N ARG A 141 -0.50 -21.89 16.05
CA ARG A 141 0.90 -22.33 15.88
C ARG A 141 1.83 -21.81 16.98
N ALA A 142 1.38 -20.83 17.77
CA ALA A 142 2.11 -20.26 18.89
C ALA A 142 1.73 -20.89 20.25
N ALA A 143 0.69 -21.73 20.27
CA ALA A 143 0.29 -22.60 21.37
C ALA A 143 0.92 -23.99 21.23
#